data_AF-A0A842Q5I2-F1
#
_entry.id   AF-A0A842Q5I2-F1
#
_cell.length_a   1.000
_cell.length_b   1.000
_cell.length_c   1.000
_cell.angle_alpha   90.00
_cell.angle_beta   90.00
_cell.angle_gamma   90.00
#
_symmetry.space_group_name_H-M   'P 1'
#
loop_
_entity.id
_entity.type
_entity.pdbx_description
1 polymer ?
#
loop_
_entity_poly.entity_id
_entity_poly.type
_entity_poly.pdbx_seq_one_letter_code
_entity_poly.pdbx_strand_id
1 'polypeptide(L)'
;IETTPQSSLITGFNGLILGFAKLNNMQGIGLYSEINDPQIPQYHSAKSVLQLLERLTYQKFGGFEELDIMADAVDDEIRKRAKSNHSYD
;
A
#
# COMPACT_ATOMS: atom_id res chain seq x y z
N ILE A 1 -1.37 29.89 0.48
CA ILE A 1 -1.24 28.41 0.42
C ILE A 1 -0.81 28.10 -0.99
N GLU A 2 0.47 27.83 -1.21
CA GLU A 2 0.93 27.28 -2.49
C GLU A 2 0.34 25.88 -2.61
N THR A 3 -0.48 25.68 -3.64
CA THR A 3 -0.99 24.37 -4.01
C THR A 3 -0.06 23.79 -5.06
N THR A 4 0.19 22.48 -5.02
CA THR A 4 0.99 21.79 -6.02
C THR A 4 0.36 22.03 -7.41
N PRO A 5 1.08 22.56 -8.43
CA PRO A 5 0.47 23.05 -9.67
C PRO A 5 -0.07 21.97 -10.63
N GLN A 6 -0.28 20.74 -10.20
CA GLN A 6 -0.83 19.68 -11.03
C GLN A 6 -1.97 18.99 -10.31
N SER A 7 -3.11 18.89 -11.00
CA SER A 7 -4.19 17.98 -10.67
C SER A 7 -3.62 16.55 -10.60
N SER A 8 -3.45 16.01 -9.39
CA SER A 8 -3.14 14.60 -9.20
C SER A 8 -4.35 13.77 -9.62
N LEU A 9 -4.22 13.01 -10.70
CA LEU A 9 -5.28 12.17 -11.23
C LEU A 9 -5.17 10.73 -10.71
N ILE A 10 -6.22 10.22 -10.08
CA ILE A 10 -6.34 8.79 -9.77
C ILE A 10 -6.90 8.09 -11.01
N THR A 11 -6.17 7.12 -11.55
CA THR A 11 -6.52 6.41 -12.79
C THR A 11 -7.01 4.98 -12.53
N GLY A 12 -7.40 4.28 -13.60
CA GLY A 12 -7.82 2.88 -13.54
C GLY A 12 -9.10 2.65 -12.75
N PHE A 13 -9.22 1.45 -12.18
CA PHE A 13 -10.40 1.06 -11.41
C PHE A 13 -10.64 1.98 -10.19
N ASN A 14 -9.57 2.42 -9.52
CA ASN A 14 -9.67 3.27 -8.33
C ASN A 14 -10.29 4.64 -8.65
N GLY A 15 -9.86 5.27 -9.75
CA GLY A 15 -10.47 6.52 -10.21
C GLY A 15 -11.92 6.32 -10.63
N LEU A 16 -12.19 5.23 -11.37
CA LEU A 16 -13.52 4.90 -11.86
C LEU A 16 -14.52 4.71 -10.72
N ILE A 17 -14.18 3.92 -9.71
CA ILE A 17 -15.11 3.61 -8.61
C ILE A 17 -15.39 4.83 -7.73
N LEU A 18 -14.38 5.69 -7.49
CA LEU A 18 -14.56 6.96 -6.78
C LEU A 18 -15.42 7.94 -7.58
N GLY A 19 -15.22 8.01 -8.91
CA GLY A 19 -16.06 8.79 -9.81
C GLY A 19 -17.51 8.30 -9.81
N PHE A 20 -17.71 6.98 -9.90
CA PHE A 20 -19.04 6.36 -9.81
C PHE A 20 -19.71 6.67 -8.47
N ALA A 21 -19.01 6.51 -7.35
CA ALA A 21 -19.54 6.85 -6.03
C ALA A 21 -19.99 8.32 -5.97
N LYS A 22 -19.16 9.24 -6.48
CA LYS A 22 -19.48 10.68 -6.53
C LYS A 22 -20.74 10.97 -7.35
N LEU A 23 -20.88 10.36 -8.54
CA LEU A 23 -22.05 10.55 -9.41
C LEU A 23 -23.34 10.00 -8.81
N ASN A 24 -23.24 9.01 -7.92
CA ASN A 24 -24.37 8.37 -7.26
C ASN A 24 -24.61 8.89 -5.83
N ASN A 25 -24.04 10.04 -5.46
CA ASN A 25 -24.13 10.61 -4.10
C ASN A 25 -23.71 9.64 -2.98
N MET A 26 -22.78 8.73 -3.27
CA MET A 26 -22.18 7.82 -2.30
C MET A 26 -20.86 8.39 -1.79
N GLN A 27 -20.56 8.13 -0.51
CA GLN A 27 -19.24 8.42 0.04
C GLN A 27 -18.25 7.36 -0.42
N GLY A 28 -17.07 7.80 -0.85
CA GLY A 28 -15.97 6.94 -1.24
C GLY A 28 -14.65 7.53 -0.76
N ILE A 29 -13.75 6.67 -0.31
CA ILE A 29 -12.39 7.03 0.11
C ILE A 29 -11.40 6.06 -0.53
N GLY A 30 -10.29 6.58 -1.06
CA GLY A 30 -9.16 5.77 -1.51
C GLY A 30 -8.09 5.75 -0.44
N LEU A 31 -7.63 4.55 -0.05
CA LEU A 31 -6.52 4.37 0.88
C LEU A 31 -5.32 3.85 0.09
N TYR A 32 -4.20 4.56 0.15
CA TYR A 32 -2.97 4.23 -0.57
C TYR A 32 -1.81 4.24 0.41
N SER A 33 -0.95 3.23 0.30
CA SER A 33 0.34 3.19 0.99
C SER A 33 1.44 3.27 -0.06
N GLU A 34 2.53 3.94 0.28
CA GLU A 34 3.67 4.07 -0.61
C GLU A 34 4.38 2.72 -0.77
N ILE A 35 4.86 2.48 -1.98
CA ILE A 35 5.66 1.32 -2.33
C ILE A 35 6.93 1.79 -3.03
N ASN A 36 8.03 1.06 -2.84
CA ASN A 36 9.36 1.40 -3.33
C ASN A 36 9.67 0.63 -4.62
N ASP A 37 9.37 -0.68 -4.65
CA ASP A 37 9.59 -1.54 -5.81
C ASP A 37 8.31 -2.36 -6.08
N PRO A 38 7.58 -2.07 -7.17
CA PRO A 38 6.35 -2.78 -7.49
C PRO A 38 6.56 -4.25 -7.90
N GLN A 39 7.79 -4.69 -8.17
CA GLN A 39 8.11 -6.09 -8.47
C GLN A 39 8.28 -6.92 -7.19
N ILE A 40 8.39 -6.28 -6.03
CA ILE A 40 8.60 -6.92 -4.74
C ILE A 40 7.33 -6.79 -3.91
N PRO A 41 6.80 -7.89 -3.34
CA PRO A 41 5.69 -7.80 -2.39
C PRO A 41 6.06 -6.95 -1.16
N GLN A 42 5.29 -5.89 -0.89
CA GLN A 42 5.53 -4.97 0.24
C GLN A 42 4.45 -5.12 1.32
N TYR A 43 4.59 -6.17 2.14
CA TYR A 43 3.59 -6.55 3.14
C TYR A 43 3.38 -5.51 4.25
N HIS A 44 4.40 -4.72 4.61
CA HIS A 44 4.23 -3.58 5.53
C HIS A 44 3.30 -2.49 4.96
N SER A 45 3.36 -2.24 3.66
CA SER A 45 2.45 -1.29 2.99
C SER A 45 1.01 -1.80 3.02
N ALA A 46 0.80 -3.10 2.82
CA ALA A 46 -0.52 -3.72 2.95
C ALA A 46 -1.06 -3.63 4.40
N LYS A 47 -0.22 -3.99 5.39
CA LYS A 47 -0.56 -3.92 6.82
C LYS A 47 -0.99 -2.51 7.24
N SER A 48 -0.26 -1.48 6.79
CA SER A 48 -0.57 -0.09 7.14
C SER A 48 -1.92 0.39 6.57
N VAL A 49 -2.30 -0.03 5.35
CA VAL A 49 -3.64 0.22 4.81
C VAL A 49 -4.72 -0.45 5.65
N LEU A 50 -4.53 -1.72 6.02
CA LEU A 50 -5.52 -2.47 6.82
C LEU A 50 -5.70 -1.88 8.22
N GLN A 51 -4.60 -1.51 8.89
CA GLN A 51 -4.66 -0.85 10.21
C GLN A 51 -5.33 0.53 10.15
N LEU A 52 -5.19 1.26 9.05
CA LEU A 52 -5.93 2.50 8.86
C LEU A 52 -7.43 2.22 8.63
N LEU A 53 -7.75 1.22 7.82
CA LEU A 53 -9.13 0.83 7.56
C LEU A 53 -9.86 0.35 8.83
N GLU A 54 -9.21 -0.43 9.70
CA GLU A 54 -9.74 -0.80 11.02
C GLU A 54 -10.10 0.44 11.85
N ARG A 55 -9.20 1.43 11.90
CA ARG A 55 -9.41 2.67 12.67
C ARG A 55 -10.55 3.51 12.11
N LEU A 56 -10.67 3.59 10.79
CA LEU A 56 -11.72 4.36 10.12
C LEU A 56 -13.10 3.72 10.26
N THR A 57 -13.15 2.38 10.30
CA THR A 57 -14.41 1.62 10.37
C THR A 57 -14.81 1.25 11.79
N TYR A 58 -13.91 1.47 12.77
CA TYR A 58 -14.04 0.96 14.14
C TYR A 58 -14.26 -0.55 14.22
N GLN A 59 -13.84 -1.29 13.19
CA GLN A 59 -13.93 -2.74 13.12
C GLN A 59 -12.56 -3.35 13.40
N LYS A 60 -12.58 -4.53 14.03
CA LYS A 60 -11.39 -5.34 14.24
C LYS A 60 -11.33 -6.43 13.19
N PHE A 61 -10.28 -6.43 12.39
CA PHE A 61 -9.99 -7.45 11.38
C PHE A 61 -9.12 -8.57 11.95
N GLY A 62 -8.60 -8.40 13.17
CA GLY A 62 -7.79 -9.38 13.86
C GLY A 62 -6.33 -8.93 13.95
N GLY A 63 -5.45 -9.90 14.15
CA GLY A 63 -4.02 -9.67 14.14
C GLY A 63 -3.47 -9.62 12.71
N PHE A 64 -2.39 -8.86 12.52
CA PHE A 64 -1.68 -8.74 11.24
C PHE A 64 -0.26 -9.31 11.30
N GLU A 65 0.00 -10.20 12.25
CA GLU A 65 1.34 -10.76 12.50
C GLU A 65 1.85 -11.57 11.30
N GLU A 66 0.96 -12.21 10.55
CA GLU A 66 1.32 -12.91 9.31
C GLU A 66 1.92 -11.96 8.27
N LEU A 67 1.42 -10.72 8.17
CA LEU A 67 1.99 -9.71 7.27
C LEU A 67 3.38 -9.27 7.71
N ASP A 68 3.67 -9.28 9.02
CA ASP A 68 5.03 -9.01 9.52
C ASP A 68 5.97 -10.16 9.16
N ILE A 69 5.54 -11.41 9.38
CA ILE A 69 6.33 -12.60 9.03
C ILE A 69 6.65 -12.62 7.53
N MET A 70 5.67 -12.29 6.69
CA MET A 70 5.87 -12.22 5.23
C MET A 70 6.79 -11.06 4.84
N ALA A 71 6.70 -9.90 5.51
CA ALA A 71 7.60 -8.79 5.28
C ALA A 71 9.05 -9.16 5.62
N ASP A 72 9.28 -9.75 6.80
CA ASP A 72 10.60 -10.19 7.26
C ASP A 72 11.23 -11.21 6.30
N ALA A 73 10.42 -12.15 5.78
CA ALA A 73 10.88 -13.15 4.82
C ALA A 73 11.33 -12.52 3.48
N VAL A 74 10.60 -11.51 2.99
CA VAL A 74 11.00 -10.76 1.78
C VAL A 74 12.28 -9.98 2.02
N ASP A 75 12.38 -9.28 3.15
CA ASP A 75 13.57 -8.49 3.50
C ASP A 75 14.82 -9.35 3.68
N ASP A 76 14.67 -10.56 4.22
CA ASP A 76 15.74 -11.56 4.30
C ASP A 76 16.23 -12.00 2.92
N GLU A 77 15.31 -12.27 1.99
CA GLU A 77 15.64 -12.68 0.63
C GLU A 77 16.34 -11.56 -0.15
N ILE A 78 15.86 -10.32 -0.02
CA ILE A 78 16.51 -9.14 -0.62
C ILE A 78 17.94 -8.99 -0.09
N ARG A 79 18.13 -9.12 1.23
CA ARG A 79 19.45 -9.05 1.86
C ARG A 79 20.37 -10.19 1.40
N LYS A 80 19.85 -11.41 1.24
CA LYS A 80 20.63 -12.56 0.72
C LYS A 80 21.12 -12.30 -0.70
N ARG A 81 20.24 -11.81 -1.60
CA ARG A 81 20.59 -11.47 -2.99
C ARG A 81 21.60 -10.33 -3.08
N ALA A 82 21.45 -9.30 -2.23
CA ALA A 82 22.41 -8.22 -2.17
C ALA A 82 23.81 -8.75 -1.80
N LYS A 83 23.91 -9.63 -0.80
CA LYS A 83 25.17 -10.24 -0.38
C LYS A 83 25.77 -11.17 -1.44
N SER A 84 24.96 -11.96 -2.14
CA SER A 84 25.47 -12.82 -3.22
C SER A 84 26.06 -11.98 -4.35
N ASN A 85 25.40 -10.89 -4.76
CA ASN A 85 25.89 -10.04 -5.83
C ASN A 85 27.22 -9.35 -5.47
N HIS A 86 27.42 -8.96 -4.21
CA HIS A 86 28.68 -8.39 -3.73
C HIS A 86 29.81 -9.43 -3.55
N SER A 87 29.53 -10.74 -3.65
CA SER A 87 30.54 -11.79 -3.52
C SER A 87 31.17 -12.20 -4.87
N TYR A 88 30.67 -11.67 -5.98
CA TYR A 88 31.16 -11.94 -7.35
C TYR A 88 31.86 -10.74 -8.00
N ASP A 89 32.03 -9.63 -7.26
CA ASP A 89 32.86 -8.46 -7.61
C ASP A 89 34.16 -8.48 -6.80
#